data_AF-A4EAQ6-F1
#
_entry.id   AF-A4EAQ6-F1
#
_cell.length_a   1.000
_cell.length_b   1.000
_cell.length_c   1.000
_cell.angle_alpha   90.00
_cell.angle_beta   90.00
_cell.angle_gamma   90.00
#
_symmetry.space_group_name_H-M   'P 1'
#
loop_
_entity.id
_entity.type
_entity.pdbx_description
1 polymer ?
#
loop_
_entity_poly.entity_id
_entity_poly.type
_entity_poly.pdbx_seq_one_letter_code
_entity_poly.pdbx_strand_id
1 'polypeptide(L)'
;MPPQPWGDYPVAFGGESEVQLQSRMVAALSRIMARPQHDCVLAVSHGSACQEFLEYVTGEGELPDNGAVLHFGYCDGAFSLLCW
;
A
#
# COMPACT_ATOMS: atom_id res chain seq x y z
N MET A 1 -12.18 -16.16 6.59
CA MET A 1 -12.16 -15.29 5.39
C MET A 1 -11.84 -16.13 4.17
N PRO A 2 -12.35 -15.79 2.97
CA PRO A 2 -11.93 -16.44 1.73
C PRO A 2 -10.41 -16.26 1.52
N PRO A 3 -9.77 -17.12 0.71
CA PRO A 3 -8.38 -16.91 0.30
C PRO A 3 -8.26 -15.58 -0.46
N GLN A 4 -7.12 -14.90 -0.32
CA GLN A 4 -6.79 -13.73 -1.13
C GLN A 4 -6.49 -14.14 -2.58
N PRO A 5 -6.69 -13.24 -3.57
CA PRO A 5 -7.20 -11.87 -3.44
C PRO A 5 -8.70 -11.84 -3.10
N TRP A 6 -9.13 -10.83 -2.32
CA TRP A 6 -10.53 -10.71 -1.88
C TRP A 6 -11.40 -9.95 -2.87
N GLY A 7 -10.80 -9.11 -3.73
CA GLY A 7 -11.53 -8.33 -4.73
C GLY A 7 -12.69 -7.55 -4.09
N ASP A 8 -13.93 -7.84 -4.52
CA ASP A 8 -15.14 -7.17 -4.04
C ASP A 8 -15.83 -7.89 -2.86
N TYR A 9 -15.27 -8.99 -2.34
CA TYR A 9 -15.89 -9.74 -1.23
C TYR A 9 -16.32 -8.85 -0.04
N PRO A 10 -15.50 -7.89 0.45
CA PRO A 10 -15.92 -7.06 1.58
C PRO A 10 -17.06 -6.10 1.25
N VAL A 11 -17.26 -5.74 -0.02
CA VAL A 11 -18.30 -4.80 -0.48
C VAL A 11 -19.70 -5.34 -0.15
N ALA A 12 -19.90 -6.66 -0.25
CA ALA A 12 -21.16 -7.30 0.13
C ALA A 12 -21.55 -7.08 1.61
N PHE A 13 -20.59 -6.68 2.44
CA PHE A 13 -20.76 -6.40 3.86
C PHE A 13 -20.60 -4.91 4.20
N GLY A 14 -20.60 -4.03 3.19
CA GLY A 14 -20.41 -2.58 3.36
C GLY A 14 -18.95 -2.14 3.55
N GLY A 15 -17.99 -3.02 3.27
CA GLY A 15 -16.56 -2.71 3.27
C GLY A 15 -16.08 -2.13 1.94
N GLU A 16 -14.76 -1.94 1.83
CA GLU A 16 -14.08 -1.51 0.61
C GLU A 16 -13.69 -2.71 -0.26
N SER A 17 -13.69 -2.53 -1.58
CA SER A 17 -13.00 -3.47 -2.47
C SER A 17 -11.48 -3.33 -2.36
N GLU A 18 -10.77 -4.35 -2.82
CA GLU A 18 -9.29 -4.37 -2.87
C GLU A 18 -8.74 -3.17 -3.67
N VAL A 19 -9.34 -2.87 -4.83
CA VAL A 19 -8.98 -1.70 -5.66
C VAL A 19 -9.23 -0.39 -4.93
N GLN A 20 -10.32 -0.27 -4.15
CA GLN A 20 -10.60 0.93 -3.36
C GLN A 20 -9.55 1.13 -2.26
N LEU A 21 -9.19 0.06 -1.55
CA LEU A 21 -8.13 0.07 -0.54
C LEU A 21 -6.79 0.49 -1.16
N GLN A 22 -6.36 -0.17 -2.24
CA GLN A 22 -5.11 0.12 -2.94
C GLN A 22 -5.07 1.58 -3.42
N SER A 23 -6.14 2.05 -4.09
CA SER A 23 -6.25 3.43 -4.57
C SER A 23 -6.13 4.45 -3.43
N ARG A 24 -6.78 4.18 -2.29
CA ARG A 24 -6.72 5.05 -1.10
C ARG A 24 -5.32 5.09 -0.51
N MET A 25 -4.62 3.96 -0.45
CA MET A 25 -3.23 3.88 0.03
C MET A 25 -2.29 4.71 -0.86
N VAL A 26 -2.36 4.51 -2.18
CA VAL A 26 -1.54 5.24 -3.16
C VAL A 26 -1.81 6.74 -3.08
N ALA A 27 -3.07 7.16 -3.05
CA ALA A 27 -3.44 8.56 -2.97
C ALA A 27 -2.94 9.22 -1.67
N ALA A 28 -3.10 8.53 -0.54
CA ALA A 28 -2.66 9.05 0.77
C ALA A 28 -1.14 9.20 0.82
N LEU A 29 -0.39 8.17 0.42
CA LEU A 29 1.08 8.18 0.45
C LEU A 29 1.66 9.18 -0.56
N SER A 30 1.11 9.25 -1.78
CA SER A 30 1.53 10.24 -2.77
C SER A 30 1.32 11.67 -2.26
N ARG A 31 0.17 11.94 -1.63
CA ARG A 31 -0.12 13.25 -1.03
C ARG A 31 0.83 13.60 0.12
N ILE A 32 1.31 12.60 0.86
CA ILE A 32 2.28 12.82 1.95
C ILE A 32 3.66 13.12 1.37
N MET A 33 4.14 12.32 0.42
CA MET A 33 5.46 12.47 -0.19
C MET A 33 5.58 13.71 -1.09
N ALA A 34 4.49 14.17 -1.69
CA ALA A 34 4.47 15.39 -2.51
C ALA A 34 4.55 16.70 -1.70
N ARG A 35 4.56 16.63 -0.36
CA ARG A 35 4.70 17.83 0.48
C ARG A 35 6.15 18.30 0.47
N PRO A 36 6.39 19.62 0.48
CA PRO A 36 7.75 20.13 0.56
C PRO A 36 8.38 19.68 1.91
N GLN A 37 9.70 19.45 1.89
CA GLN A 37 10.48 18.97 3.04
C GLN A 37 10.09 17.58 3.61
N HIS A 38 9.28 16.80 2.89
CA HIS A 38 8.97 15.41 3.23
C HIS A 38 9.90 14.44 2.49
N ASP A 39 11.21 14.60 2.68
CA ASP A 39 12.22 13.82 1.95
C ASP A 39 12.34 12.38 2.46
N CYS A 40 11.96 12.12 3.71
CA CYS A 40 11.91 10.80 4.33
C CYS A 40 10.74 10.71 5.32
N VAL A 41 9.83 9.76 5.10
CA VAL A 41 8.59 9.61 5.88
C VAL A 41 8.46 8.17 6.36
N LEU A 42 8.16 8.00 7.66
CA LEU A 42 7.73 6.72 8.22
C LEU A 42 6.20 6.67 8.25
N ALA A 43 5.62 5.71 7.52
CA ALA A 43 4.20 5.39 7.59
C ALA A 43 4.00 4.05 8.31
N VAL A 44 3.15 4.03 9.34
CA VAL A 44 2.78 2.81 10.06
C VAL A 44 1.37 2.42 9.67
N SER A 45 1.19 1.17 9.26
CA SER A 45 -0.09 0.64 8.77
C SER A 45 -0.26 -0.84 9.15
N HIS A 46 -1.20 -1.52 8.50
CA HIS A 46 -1.55 -2.92 8.74
C HIS A 46 -1.06 -3.83 7.60
N GLY A 47 -0.94 -5.13 7.87
CA GLY A 47 -0.42 -6.12 6.91
C GLY A 47 -1.06 -6.04 5.53
N SER A 48 -2.40 -6.13 5.42
CA SER A 48 -3.08 -6.04 4.12
C SER A 48 -2.89 -4.69 3.43
N ALA A 49 -2.81 -3.59 4.17
CA ALA A 49 -2.56 -2.28 3.56
C ALA A 49 -1.12 -2.17 3.00
N CYS A 50 -0.14 -2.76 3.70
CA CYS A 50 1.23 -2.85 3.22
C CYS A 50 1.34 -3.78 2.01
N GLN A 51 0.66 -4.92 2.04
CA GLN A 51 0.59 -5.89 0.94
C GLN A 51 0.01 -5.25 -0.33
N GLU A 52 -1.16 -4.59 -0.24
CA GLU A 52 -1.79 -3.93 -1.38
C GLU A 52 -0.91 -2.82 -1.98
N PHE A 53 -0.19 -2.10 -1.13
CA PHE A 53 0.73 -1.08 -1.61
C PHE A 53 1.98 -1.68 -2.28
N LEU A 54 2.50 -2.80 -1.75
CA LEU A 54 3.60 -3.53 -2.37
C LEU A 54 3.20 -4.10 -3.75
N GLU A 55 2.01 -4.71 -3.84
CA GLU A 55 1.41 -5.20 -5.09
C GLU A 55 1.28 -4.06 -6.10
N TYR A 56 0.77 -2.88 -5.68
CA TYR A 56 0.68 -1.72 -6.55
C TYR A 56 2.03 -1.28 -7.14
N VAL A 57 3.08 -1.27 -6.31
CA VAL A 57 4.40 -0.76 -6.73
C VAL A 57 5.16 -1.75 -7.60
N THR A 58 5.00 -3.05 -7.35
CA THR A 58 5.86 -4.08 -7.98
C THR A 58 5.12 -5.03 -8.92
N GLY A 59 3.79 -5.07 -8.85
CA GLY A 59 2.97 -6.08 -9.52
C GLY A 59 2.99 -7.44 -8.82
N GLU A 60 3.65 -7.55 -7.66
CA GLU A 60 3.68 -8.73 -6.79
C GLU A 60 3.56 -8.29 -5.31
N GLY A 61 2.90 -9.08 -4.47
CA GLY A 61 2.48 -8.60 -3.16
C GLY A 61 2.22 -9.72 -2.18
N GLU A 62 3.30 -10.22 -1.57
CA GLU A 62 3.18 -11.13 -0.44
C GLU A 62 2.88 -10.35 0.85
N LEU A 63 2.17 -11.00 1.78
CA LEU A 63 1.87 -10.43 3.08
C LEU A 63 3.16 -10.24 3.87
N PRO A 64 3.52 -9.01 4.26
CA PRO A 64 4.73 -8.78 5.04
C PRO A 64 4.62 -9.39 6.45
N ASP A 65 5.74 -9.86 6.97
CA ASP A 65 5.84 -10.34 8.35
C ASP A 65 5.48 -9.24 9.36
N ASN A 66 5.05 -9.66 10.55
CA ASN A 66 4.76 -8.71 11.62
C ASN A 66 6.03 -7.95 12.05
N GLY A 67 5.98 -6.62 11.93
CA GLY A 67 7.12 -5.75 12.21
C GLY A 67 8.11 -5.60 11.05
N ALA A 68 7.78 -6.14 9.86
CA ALA A 68 8.56 -5.89 8.66
C ALA A 68 8.58 -4.40 8.28
N VAL A 69 9.68 -3.97 7.66
CA VAL A 69 9.87 -2.59 7.19
C VAL A 69 10.11 -2.63 5.69
N LEU A 70 9.18 -2.04 4.94
CA LEU A 70 9.31 -1.89 3.49
C LEU A 70 9.82 -0.48 3.17
N HIS A 71 10.85 -0.39 2.34
CA HIS A 71 11.45 0.89 1.96
C HIS A 71 11.19 1.19 0.49
N PHE A 72 10.53 2.32 0.25
CA PHE A 72 10.15 2.78 -1.08
C PHE A 72 10.80 4.13 -1.40
N GLY A 73 11.23 4.28 -2.65
CA GLY A 73 11.58 5.57 -3.23
C GLY A 73 10.35 6.22 -3.85
N TYR A 74 10.31 7.56 -3.87
CA TYR A 74 9.26 8.34 -4.52
C TYR A 74 9.88 9.44 -5.38
N CYS A 75 9.59 9.43 -6.68
CA CYS A 75 10.11 10.40 -7.65
C CYS A 75 9.05 10.65 -8.73
N ASP A 76 8.84 11.92 -9.11
CA ASP A 76 7.91 12.32 -10.18
C ASP A 76 6.50 11.70 -10.09
N GLY A 77 6.00 11.53 -8.86
CA GLY A 77 4.65 10.97 -8.62
C GLY A 77 4.58 9.45 -8.63
N ALA A 78 5.70 8.76 -8.79
CA ALA A 78 5.78 7.30 -8.85
C ALA A 78 6.58 6.73 -7.67
N PHE A 79 6.13 5.58 -7.17
CA PHE A 79 6.83 4.80 -6.17
C PHE A 79 7.69 3.71 -6.81
N SER A 80 8.78 3.35 -6.14
CA SER A 80 9.63 2.21 -6.49
C SER A 80 10.05 1.49 -5.21
N LEU A 81 10.06 0.16 -5.22
CA LEU A 81 10.57 -0.62 -4.10
C LEU A 81 12.10 -0.58 -4.10
N LEU A 82 12.70 -0.20 -2.97
CA LEU A 82 14.16 -0.17 -2.80
C LEU A 82 14.65 -1.43 -2.10
N CYS A 83 13.98 -1.81 -1.00
CA CYS A 83 14.21 -3.06 -0.28
C CYS A 83 13.02 -3.38 0.64
N TRP A 84 12.86 -4.67 0.96
CA TRP A 84 11.99 -5.18 2.02
C TRP A 84 12.54 -6.51 2.54
#